data_AF-A0A957HLY5-F1
#
_entry.id   AF-A0A957HLY5-F1
#
_cell.length_a   1.000
_cell.length_b   1.000
_cell.length_c   1.000
_cell.angle_alpha   90.00
_cell.angle_beta   90.00
_cell.angle_gamma   90.00
#
_symmetry.space_group_name_H-M   'P 1'
#
loop_
_entity.id
_entity.type
_entity.pdbx_description
1 polymer ?
#
loop_
_entity_poly.entity_id
_entity_poly.type
_entity_poly.pdbx_seq_one_letter_code
_entity_poly.pdbx_strand_id
1 'polypeptide(L)' 'MFAEPPQYKTYILRIWEERDSVVESPTRWRFSITDPATNHRHGFTNLRDLCQFLELDLDPNEDEHFVES' A
#
# COMPACT_ATOMS: atom_id res chain seq x y z
N MET A 1 21.00 1.70 -27.82
CA MET A 1 20.20 2.21 -26.69
C MET A 1 20.17 1.09 -25.67
N PHE A 2 20.82 1.26 -24.52
CA PHE A 2 20.77 0.25 -23.45
C PHE A 2 19.47 0.48 -22.68
N ALA A 3 18.69 -0.56 -22.46
CA ALA A 3 17.52 -0.47 -21.58
C ALA A 3 17.99 -0.08 -20.18
N GLU A 4 17.26 0.80 -19.51
CA GLU A 4 17.52 1.10 -18.10
C GLU A 4 17.43 -0.20 -17.29
N PRO A 5 18.29 -0.36 -16.27
CA PRO A 5 18.23 -1.52 -15.40
C PRO A 5 16.85 -1.59 -14.73
N PRO A 6 16.28 -2.79 -14.52
CA PRO A 6 14.99 -2.94 -13.88
C PRO A 6 15.00 -2.30 -12.49
N GLN A 7 14.01 -1.47 -12.21
CA GLN A 7 13.80 -0.86 -10.90
C GLN A 7 13.00 -1.82 -10.02
N TYR A 8 13.50 -2.07 -8.81
CA TYR A 8 12.84 -2.95 -7.83
C TYR A 8 12.41 -2.16 -6.61
N LYS A 9 11.18 -2.40 -6.15
CA LYS A 9 10.67 -1.90 -4.87
C LYS A 9 10.39 -3.08 -3.93
N THR A 10 10.76 -2.94 -2.67
CA THR A 10 10.58 -3.98 -1.65
C THR A 10 9.76 -3.43 -0.50
N TYR A 11 8.75 -4.17 -0.07
CA TYR A 11 7.88 -3.80 1.02
C TYR A 11 7.75 -4.92 2.04
N ILE A 12 7.65 -4.56 3.31
CA ILE A 12 7.23 -5.46 4.38
C ILE A 12 5.75 -5.22 4.62
N LEU A 13 4.91 -6.16 4.18
CA LEU A 13 3.48 -6.15 4.44
C LEU A 13 3.16 -6.90 5.73
N ARG A 14 2.41 -6.24 6.61
CA ARG A 14 1.81 -6.84 7.80
C ARG A 14 0.29 -6.78 7.70
N ILE A 15 -0.34 -7.91 8.00
CA ILE A 15 -1.80 -8.06 8.06
C ILE A 15 -2.12 -8.71 9.40
N TRP A 16 -3.02 -8.11 10.18
CA TRP A 16 -3.42 -8.68 11.45
C TRP A 16 -4.90 -8.44 11.72
N GLU A 17 -5.45 -9.35 12.50
CA GLU A 17 -6.78 -9.22 13.06
C GLU A 17 -6.72 -8.32 14.30
N GLU A 18 -7.44 -7.21 14.28
CA GLU A 18 -7.74 -6.42 15.46
C GLU A 18 -8.97 -7.04 16.13
N ARG A 19 -8.71 -7.73 17.25
CA ARG A 19 -9.73 -8.30 18.11
C ARG A 19 -9.97 -7.34 19.27
N ASP A 20 -11.13 -6.71 19.28
CA ASP A 20 -11.59 -6.00 20.47
C ASP A 20 -12.03 -7.02 21.53
N SER A 21 -11.75 -6.72 22.79
CA SER A 21 -12.10 -7.58 23.94
C SER A 21 -13.60 -7.61 24.25
N VAL A 22 -14.42 -6.89 23.46
CA VAL A 22 -15.87 -6.80 23.61
C VAL A 22 -16.53 -7.83 22.69
N VAL A 23 -17.33 -8.70 23.30
CA VAL A 23 -17.93 -9.95 22.78
C VAL A 23 -18.69 -9.82 21.46
N GLU A 24 -19.06 -8.61 21.03
CA GLU A 24 -19.88 -8.38 19.83
C GLU A 24 -19.21 -7.43 18.80
N SER A 25 -17.92 -7.16 18.94
CA SER A 25 -17.22 -6.31 17.97
C SER A 25 -16.91 -7.10 16.71
N PRO A 26 -17.23 -6.58 15.51
CA PRO A 26 -16.83 -7.25 14.28
C PRO A 26 -15.30 -7.32 14.19
N THR A 27 -14.77 -8.49 13.86
CA THR A 27 -13.36 -8.68 13.52
C THR A 27 -12.93 -7.62 12.49
N ARG A 28 -11.95 -6.78 12.84
CA ARG A 28 -11.39 -5.78 11.92
C ARG A 28 -10.03 -6.24 11.43
N TRP A 29 -9.84 -6.27 10.13
CA TRP A 29 -8.53 -6.50 9.55
C TRP A 29 -7.77 -5.18 9.43
N ARG A 30 -6.51 -5.19 9.84
CA ARG A 30 -5.61 -4.05 9.74
C ARG A 30 -4.42 -4.43 8.88
N PHE A 31 -3.94 -3.44 8.15
CA PHE A 31 -2.83 -3.59 7.22
C PHE A 31 -1.78 -2.54 7.52
N SER A 32 -0.52 -2.86 7.34
CA SER A 32 0.53 -1.85 7.24
C SER A 32 1.62 -2.28 6.29
N ILE A 33 2.09 -1.34 5.48
CA ILE A 33 3.31 -1.48 4.69
C ILE A 33 4.42 -0.70 5.37
N THR A 34 5.60 -1.29 5.42
CA THR A 34 6.85 -0.61 5.74
C THR A 34 7.79 -0.72 4.54
N ASP A 35 8.31 0.41 4.10
CA ASP A 35 9.45 0.45 3.19
C ASP A 35 10.74 0.29 4.02
N PRO A 36 11.52 -0.80 3.85
CA PRO A 36 12.75 -1.01 4.60
C PRO A 36 13.88 -0.05 4.18
N ALA A 37 13.83 0.54 2.98
CA ALA A 37 14.85 1.46 2.50
C ALA A 37 14.72 2.85 3.15
N THR A 38 13.49 3.33 3.33
CA THR A 38 13.20 4.63 3.95
C THR A 38 12.76 4.53 5.41
N ASN A 39 12.45 3.32 5.89
CA ASN A 39 11.84 3.04 7.18
C ASN A 39 10.48 3.73 7.39
N HIS A 40 9.83 4.18 6.31
CA HIS A 40 8.50 4.76 6.35
C HIS A 40 7.43 3.68 6.48
N ARG A 41 6.44 3.94 7.32
CA ARG A 41 5.34 3.02 7.61
C ARG A 41 4.00 3.68 7.32
N HIS A 42 3.20 3.02 6.51
CA HIS A 42 1.84 3.39 6.17
C HIS A 42 0.87 2.34 6.74
N GLY A 43 -0.15 2.78 7.46
CA GLY A 43 -1.19 1.92 8.04
C GLY A 43 -2.52 2.11 7.32
N PHE A 44 -3.24 1.02 7.10
CA PHE A 44 -4.52 1.01 6.38
C PHE A 44 -5.57 0.23 7.16
N THR A 45 -6.81 0.68 7.01
CA THR A 45 -7.99 0.12 7.72
C THR A 45 -8.77 -0.88 6.87
N ASN A 46 -8.49 -0.92 5.57
CA ASN A 46 -9.10 -1.80 4.61
C ASN A 46 -8.11 -2.12 3.47
N LEU A 47 -8.38 -3.17 2.71
CA LEU A 47 -7.53 -3.63 1.63
C LEU A 47 -7.51 -2.68 0.43
N ARG A 48 -8.61 -1.94 0.19
CA ARG A 48 -8.71 -1.02 -0.95
C ARG A 48 -7.70 0.11 -0.85
N ASP A 49 -7.60 0.76 0.31
CA ASP A 49 -6.66 1.86 0.52
C ASP A 49 -5.20 1.39 0.37
N LEU A 50 -4.91 0.15 0.80
CA LEU A 50 -3.60 -0.48 0.61
C LEU A 50 -3.26 -0.67 -0.88
N CYS A 51 -4.22 -1.18 -1.67
CA CYS A 51 -4.04 -1.36 -3.10
C CYS A 51 -3.86 -0.02 -3.82
N GLN A 52 -4.69 0.97 -3.50
CA GLN A 52 -4.58 2.31 -4.08
C GLN A 52 -3.21 2.95 -3.79
N PHE A 53 -2.69 2.79 -2.57
CA PHE A 53 -1.35 3.25 -2.24
C PHE A 53 -0.27 2.58 -3.12
N LEU A 54 -0.36 1.28 -3.33
CA LEU A 54 0.60 0.54 -4.16
C LEU A 54 0.50 0.93 -5.63
N GLU A 55 -0.71 1.18 -6.15
CA GLU A 55 -0.93 1.66 -7.52
C GLU A 55 -0.23 3.02 -7.73
N LEU A 56 -0.50 4.00 -6.87
CA LEU A 56 0.11 5.33 -6.93
C LEU A 56 1.63 5.29 -6.75
N ASP A 57 2.14 4.39 -5.92
CA ASP A 57 3.58 4.27 -5.70
C ASP A 57 4.29 3.59 -6.88
N LEU A 58 3.68 2.58 -7.51
CA LEU A 58 4.26 1.85 -8.63
C LEU A 58 4.20 2.64 -9.94
N ASP A 59 3.19 3.49 -10.10
CA ASP A 59 3.05 4.36 -11.26
C ASP A 59 2.74 5.80 -10.83
N PRO A 60 3.78 6.58 -10.47
CA PRO A 60 3.60 7.98 -10.10
C PRO A 60 3.16 8.86 -11.27
N ASN A 61 3.11 8.33 -12.51
CA ASN A 61 2.72 9.07 -13.70
C ASN A 61 1.25 8.82 -14.12
N GLU A 62 0.48 7.95 -13.46
CA GLU A 62 -0.96 7.81 -13.72
C GLU A 62 -1.77 9.06 -13.30
N ASP A 63 -1.18 9.99 -12.54
CA ASP A 63 -1.75 11.31 -12.27
C ASP A 63 -1.66 12.29 -13.47
N GLU A 64 -0.82 12.01 -14.49
CA GLU A 64 -0.67 12.89 -15.66
C GLU A 64 -1.63 12.55 -16.82
N HIS A 65 -2.46 11.51 -16.70
CA HIS A 65 -3.20 10.96 -17.85
C HIS A 65 -4.73 10.92 -17.69
N PHE A 66 -5.34 12.01 -17.20
CA PHE A 66 -6.76 12.29 -17.44
C PHE A 66 -7.02 13.80 -17.58
N VAL A 67 -6.99 14.31 -18.82
CA VAL A 67 -8.16 14.84 -19.59
C VAL A 67 -7.64 15.26 -20.98
N GLU A 68 -8.05 14.55 -22.03
CA GLU A 68 -8.15 15.17 -23.36
C GLU A 68 -9.57 14.95 -23.91
N SER A 69 -10.30 16.06 -23.92
CA SER A 69 -11.45 16.55 -24.72
C SER A 69 -12.50 15.58 -25.26
#